data_AF-A0AB39ZWE6-F1
#
_entry.id   AF-A0AB39ZWE6-F1
#
_cell.length_a   1.000
_cell.length_b   1.000
_cell.length_c   1.000
_cell.angle_alpha   90.00
_cell.angle_beta   90.00
_cell.angle_gamma   90.00
#
_symmetry.space_group_name_H-M   'P 1'
#
loop_
_entity.id
_entity.type
_entity.pdbx_description
1 polymer ?
#
loop_
_entity_poly.entity_id
_entity_poly.type
_entity_poly.pdbx_seq_one_letter_code
_entity_poly.pdbx_strand_id
1 'polypeptide(L)'
;MPKPTKSVSFLCPTKSSNLSVILEDEDFEDLEEGDGHKSSVSLIANLTRAQSLILDYKQFKAARTIQRYSRGWMVRNHRRKLEESAIVVQKWWRRFQAQRNFLFVVEKLLQEAMLAHYQRSATLVQTLYRGWWSRKHIFDLTVLKSLQNTLAKDLIHTLVKDLHSTKNSQLLPGVYTIRDSRICLKTLEQLMATFGYRYYNAQACYIMNKTLSTVAQARKTFKSAEMLTDIPYAGFNDRGFCVNKQFSNTSLNTRDTDHFELIRTFLAGYRRMDMSITAKIEQKAINIAEELRLRKIQERDNKKKSFVKRIFLDMRNWHHPDGEPFLPSHIFKKSDMVAILDNAKEALEFEFGQLEPCVCPTSEDLDYLANPQ
;
A
#
# COMPACT_ATOMS: atom_id res chain seq x y z
N MET A 1 -18.58 20.61 13.15
CA MET A 1 -18.06 19.32 12.65
C MET A 1 -18.96 18.82 11.53
N PRO A 2 -18.50 18.81 10.26
CA PRO A 2 -19.30 18.30 9.16
C PRO A 2 -19.19 16.77 9.06
N LYS A 3 -20.34 16.11 8.90
CA LYS A 3 -20.53 14.66 8.81
C LYS A 3 -19.97 14.10 7.49
N PRO A 4 -19.48 12.84 7.45
CA PRO A 4 -18.99 12.21 6.23
C PRO A 4 -20.15 11.71 5.35
N THR A 5 -20.24 12.23 4.12
CA THR A 5 -21.12 11.72 3.07
C THR A 5 -20.58 10.40 2.52
N LYS A 6 -21.43 9.38 2.56
CA LYS A 6 -21.20 8.02 2.04
C LYS A 6 -20.86 8.05 0.55
N SER A 7 -19.84 7.29 0.18
CA SER A 7 -19.50 6.91 -1.18
C SER A 7 -20.58 6.00 -1.75
N VAL A 8 -21.26 6.43 -2.80
CA VAL A 8 -22.07 5.55 -3.64
C VAL A 8 -21.23 5.17 -4.85
N SER A 9 -20.86 3.89 -4.89
CA SER A 9 -20.30 3.21 -6.04
C SER A 9 -21.36 3.08 -7.12
N PHE A 10 -21.25 3.86 -8.20
CA PHE A 10 -21.97 3.58 -9.43
C PHE A 10 -21.10 2.71 -10.33
N LEU A 11 -21.43 1.42 -10.37
CA LEU A 11 -21.13 0.53 -11.48
C LEU A 11 -21.85 1.08 -12.71
N CYS A 12 -21.08 1.40 -13.75
CA CYS A 12 -21.61 1.86 -15.03
C CYS A 12 -21.72 0.65 -15.95
N PRO A 13 -22.93 0.20 -16.36
CA PRO A 13 -23.05 -0.69 -17.50
C PRO A 13 -22.95 0.15 -18.77
N THR A 14 -21.87 -0.04 -19.51
CA THR A 14 -21.73 0.42 -20.89
C THR A 14 -22.79 -0.27 -21.73
N LYS A 15 -23.86 0.46 -22.09
CA LYS A 15 -24.65 0.17 -23.27
C LYS A 15 -24.48 1.32 -24.24
N SER A 16 -23.84 1.00 -25.36
CA SER A 16 -23.82 1.83 -26.55
C SER A 16 -25.24 1.93 -27.09
N SER A 17 -25.73 3.14 -27.28
CA SER A 17 -26.80 3.40 -28.23
C SER A 17 -26.58 4.81 -28.76
N ASN A 18 -26.06 4.85 -29.98
CA ASN A 18 -26.08 6.03 -30.83
C ASN A 18 -27.53 6.51 -30.95
N LEU A 19 -27.81 7.72 -30.47
CA LEU A 19 -28.90 8.54 -30.99
C LEU A 19 -28.54 10.00 -30.70
N SER A 20 -27.84 10.61 -31.66
CA SER A 20 -27.69 12.05 -31.74
C SER A 20 -29.05 12.65 -32.12
N VAL A 21 -29.86 13.00 -31.13
CA VAL A 21 -30.97 13.95 -31.34
C VAL A 21 -30.42 15.32 -30.98
N ILE A 22 -30.00 16.02 -32.03
CA ILE A 22 -29.84 17.47 -32.02
C ILE A 22 -31.25 18.01 -31.78
N LEU A 23 -31.48 18.59 -30.61
CA LEU A 23 -32.65 19.45 -30.37
C LEU A 23 -32.27 20.81 -30.93
N GLU A 24 -32.51 20.98 -32.24
CA GLU A 24 -32.69 22.29 -32.82
C GLU A 24 -33.95 22.90 -32.19
N ASP A 25 -33.82 24.16 -31.80
CA ASP A 25 -34.88 24.97 -31.24
C ASP A 25 -36.10 24.90 -32.17
N GLU A 26 -37.22 24.37 -31.68
CA GLU A 26 -38.51 24.58 -32.35
C GLU A 26 -38.86 26.06 -32.18
N ASP A 27 -38.38 26.84 -33.13
CA ASP A 27 -39.00 28.08 -33.54
C ASP A 27 -40.49 27.80 -33.74
N PHE A 28 -41.29 28.62 -33.08
CA PHE A 28 -42.73 28.61 -33.15
C PHE A 28 -43.11 29.09 -34.56
N GLU A 29 -43.06 28.20 -35.54
CA GLU A 29 -43.50 28.48 -36.91
C GLU A 29 -44.95 28.95 -36.86
N ASP A 30 -45.17 30.11 -37.47
CA ASP A 30 -46.49 30.64 -37.80
C ASP A 30 -47.30 29.55 -38.49
N LEU A 31 -48.32 29.06 -37.80
CA LEU A 31 -49.36 28.24 -38.39
C LEU A 31 -50.15 29.13 -39.36
N GLU A 32 -49.68 29.18 -40.61
CA GLU A 32 -50.48 29.64 -41.75
C GLU A 32 -51.81 28.89 -41.75
N GLU A 33 -52.91 29.65 -41.71
CA GLU A 33 -54.27 29.16 -41.93
C GLU A 33 -54.37 28.58 -43.35
N GLY A 34 -54.13 27.27 -43.46
CA GLY A 34 -54.47 26.50 -44.64
C GLY A 34 -55.98 26.48 -44.85
N ASP A 35 -56.41 27.16 -45.92
CA ASP A 35 -57.78 27.21 -46.45
C ASP A 35 -58.32 25.80 -46.72
N GLY A 36 -58.96 25.22 -45.70
CA GLY A 36 -59.55 23.89 -45.71
C GLY A 36 -61.06 23.96 -45.49
N HIS A 37 -61.80 24.11 -46.58
CA HIS A 37 -63.24 23.88 -46.74
C HIS A 37 -64.17 24.21 -45.55
N LYS A 38 -64.74 25.42 -45.67
CA LYS A 38 -65.97 25.91 -45.02
C LYS A 38 -67.09 24.86 -45.04
N SER A 39 -67.23 24.11 -43.96
CA SER A 39 -68.43 23.33 -43.61
C SER A 39 -68.80 23.51 -42.13
N SER A 40 -68.51 24.67 -41.55
CA SER A 40 -68.95 25.02 -40.18
C SER A 40 -70.14 25.98 -40.15
N VAL A 41 -70.61 26.44 -41.32
CA VAL A 41 -71.77 27.35 -41.42
C VAL A 41 -73.05 26.53 -41.40
N SER A 42 -73.53 26.11 -40.22
CA SER A 42 -74.97 25.84 -40.01
C SER A 42 -75.42 25.58 -38.57
N LEU A 43 -74.54 25.43 -37.56
CA LEU A 43 -75.03 25.16 -36.19
C LEU A 43 -75.40 26.44 -35.42
N ILE A 44 -74.81 27.58 -35.77
CA ILE A 44 -75.07 28.86 -35.08
C ILE A 44 -76.33 29.55 -35.62
N ALA A 45 -76.75 29.23 -36.85
CA ALA A 45 -77.82 29.94 -37.56
C ALA A 45 -79.24 29.70 -37.03
N ASN A 46 -79.47 28.66 -36.23
CA ASN A 46 -80.81 28.27 -35.74
C ASN A 46 -80.96 28.33 -34.20
N LEU A 47 -80.07 29.03 -33.49
CA LEU A 47 -80.15 29.18 -32.04
C LEU A 47 -81.02 30.38 -31.67
N THR A 48 -81.97 30.18 -30.76
CA THR A 48 -82.66 31.32 -30.13
C THR A 48 -81.67 32.18 -29.35
N ARG A 49 -81.92 33.50 -29.24
CA ARG A 49 -81.03 34.46 -28.56
C ARG A 49 -80.59 34.02 -27.15
N ALA A 50 -81.45 33.30 -26.43
CA ALA A 50 -81.10 32.75 -25.11
C ALA A 50 -80.07 31.62 -25.20
N GLN A 51 -80.19 30.74 -26.20
CA GLN A 51 -79.25 29.63 -26.41
C GLN A 51 -77.88 30.11 -26.88
N SER A 52 -77.80 31.18 -27.70
CA SER A 52 -76.52 31.78 -28.10
C SER A 52 -75.79 32.37 -26.90
N LEU A 53 -76.47 33.11 -26.02
CA LEU A 53 -75.88 33.66 -24.79
C LEU A 53 -75.37 32.57 -23.84
N ILE A 54 -76.08 31.43 -23.73
CA ILE A 54 -75.63 30.29 -22.93
C ILE A 54 -74.38 29.65 -23.55
N LEU A 55 -74.32 29.53 -24.88
CA LEU A 55 -73.16 29.02 -25.60
C LEU A 55 -71.94 29.92 -25.39
N ASP A 56 -72.09 31.23 -25.57
CA ASP A 56 -71.04 32.23 -25.37
C ASP A 56 -70.49 32.19 -23.95
N TYR A 57 -71.37 32.08 -22.95
CA TYR A 57 -70.94 31.95 -21.55
C TYR A 57 -70.16 30.65 -21.29
N LYS A 58 -70.58 29.52 -21.88
CA LYS A 58 -69.85 28.24 -21.79
C LYS A 58 -68.49 28.33 -22.47
N GLN A 59 -68.42 28.91 -23.66
CA GLN A 59 -67.16 29.13 -24.39
C GLN A 59 -66.23 30.07 -23.62
N PHE A 60 -66.75 31.16 -23.05
CA PHE A 60 -65.99 32.06 -22.19
C PHE A 60 -65.42 31.34 -20.97
N LYS A 61 -66.23 30.51 -20.27
CA LYS A 61 -65.77 29.74 -19.12
C LYS A 61 -64.69 28.71 -19.50
N ALA A 62 -64.86 28.05 -20.65
CA ALA A 62 -63.87 27.12 -21.19
C ALA A 62 -62.56 27.85 -21.53
N ALA A 63 -62.63 28.96 -22.27
CA ALA A 63 -61.48 29.79 -22.62
C ALA A 63 -60.73 30.28 -21.37
N ARG A 64 -61.45 30.76 -20.35
CA ARG A 64 -60.85 31.21 -19.08
C ARG A 64 -60.13 30.07 -18.36
N THR A 65 -60.68 28.86 -18.43
CA THR A 65 -60.06 27.65 -17.86
C THR A 65 -58.78 27.30 -18.60
N ILE A 66 -58.80 27.24 -19.93
CA ILE A 66 -57.63 26.99 -20.77
C ILE A 66 -56.53 28.02 -20.50
N GLN A 67 -56.87 29.31 -20.49
CA GLN A 67 -55.92 30.38 -20.24
C GLN A 67 -55.29 30.31 -18.84
N ARG A 68 -56.07 29.93 -17.81
CA ARG A 68 -55.55 29.71 -16.45
C ARG A 68 -54.51 28.59 -16.43
N TYR A 69 -54.78 27.47 -17.09
CA TYR A 69 -53.85 26.36 -17.18
C TYR A 69 -52.59 26.71 -17.97
N SER A 70 -52.74 27.38 -19.13
CA SER A 70 -51.62 27.84 -19.95
C SER A 70 -50.68 28.77 -19.17
N ARG A 71 -51.21 29.80 -18.50
CA ARG A 71 -50.41 30.71 -17.66
C ARG A 71 -49.68 29.96 -16.53
N GLY A 72 -50.37 29.04 -15.86
CA GLY A 72 -49.76 28.22 -14.83
C GLY A 72 -48.66 27.29 -15.36
N TRP A 73 -48.85 26.73 -16.56
CA TRP A 73 -47.85 25.90 -17.24
C TRP A 73 -46.61 26.71 -17.61
N MET A 74 -46.77 27.91 -18.19
CA MET A 74 -45.64 28.79 -18.54
C MET A 74 -44.78 29.13 -17.32
N VAL A 75 -45.39 29.52 -16.20
CA VAL A 75 -44.65 29.87 -14.97
C VAL A 75 -43.89 28.65 -14.41
N ARG A 76 -44.53 27.47 -14.36
CA ARG A 76 -43.87 26.25 -13.89
C ARG A 76 -42.72 25.84 -14.80
N ASN A 77 -42.90 25.96 -16.12
CA ASN A 77 -41.85 25.65 -17.09
C ASN A 77 -40.67 26.60 -16.96
N HIS A 78 -40.93 27.91 -16.85
CA HIS A 78 -39.89 28.91 -16.65
C HIS A 78 -39.11 28.66 -15.35
N ARG A 79 -39.81 28.37 -14.24
CA ARG A 79 -39.17 28.02 -12.96
C ARG A 79 -38.30 26.77 -13.08
N ARG A 80 -38.77 25.73 -13.76
CA ARG A 80 -37.99 24.51 -14.00
C ARG A 80 -36.70 24.81 -14.76
N LYS A 81 -36.77 25.60 -15.83
CA LYS A 81 -35.58 26.02 -16.60
C LYS A 81 -34.58 26.80 -15.74
N LEU A 82 -35.06 27.69 -14.85
CA LEU A 82 -34.19 28.41 -13.91
C LEU A 82 -33.53 27.47 -12.90
N GLU A 83 -34.29 26.53 -12.33
CA GLU A 83 -33.79 25.53 -11.39
C GLU A 83 -32.72 24.63 -12.05
N GLU A 84 -32.97 24.14 -13.26
CA GLU A 84 -32.01 23.36 -14.04
C GLU A 84 -30.72 24.14 -14.32
N SER A 85 -30.85 25.40 -14.76
CA SER A 85 -29.71 26.29 -15.00
C SER A 85 -28.87 26.51 -13.73
N ALA A 86 -29.54 26.74 -12.59
CA ALA A 86 -28.89 26.91 -11.30
C ALA A 86 -28.15 25.63 -10.87
N ILE A 87 -28.77 24.45 -11.05
CA ILE A 87 -28.15 23.15 -10.75
C ILE A 87 -26.88 22.95 -11.58
N VAL A 88 -26.91 23.28 -12.87
CA VAL A 88 -25.73 23.19 -13.76
C VAL A 88 -24.59 24.05 -13.22
N VAL A 89 -24.85 25.33 -12.94
CA VAL A 89 -23.83 26.25 -12.40
C VAL A 89 -23.27 25.73 -11.08
N GLN A 90 -24.14 25.31 -10.16
CA GLN A 90 -23.70 24.77 -8.87
C GLN A 90 -22.89 23.48 -9.01
N LYS A 91 -23.26 22.58 -9.92
CA LYS A 91 -22.53 21.33 -10.18
C LYS A 91 -21.12 21.63 -10.69
N TRP A 92 -20.99 22.54 -11.65
CA TRP A 92 -19.69 22.97 -12.17
C TRP A 92 -18.84 23.65 -11.10
N TRP A 93 -19.45 24.51 -10.28
CA TRP A 93 -18.74 25.16 -9.19
C TRP A 93 -18.20 24.17 -8.14
N ARG A 94 -19.03 23.22 -7.71
CA ARG A 94 -18.60 22.16 -6.77
C ARG A 94 -17.44 21.34 -7.35
N ARG A 95 -17.50 21.00 -8.64
CA ARG A 95 -16.42 20.29 -9.34
C ARG A 95 -15.13 21.11 -9.39
N PHE A 96 -15.22 22.38 -9.80
CA PHE A 96 -14.08 23.29 -9.85
C PHE A 96 -13.41 23.43 -8.47
N GLN A 97 -14.20 23.64 -7.43
CA GLN A 97 -13.70 23.74 -6.06
C GLN A 97 -13.00 22.45 -5.60
N ALA A 98 -13.59 21.28 -5.89
CA ALA A 98 -12.98 19.99 -5.56
C ALA A 98 -11.65 19.77 -6.30
N GLN A 99 -11.58 20.14 -7.59
CA GLN A 99 -10.36 20.04 -8.39
C GLN A 99 -9.25 20.96 -7.86
N ARG A 100 -9.58 22.20 -7.49
CA ARG A 100 -8.60 23.10 -6.86
C ARG A 100 -8.10 22.59 -5.53
N ASN A 101 -8.99 22.07 -4.68
CA ASN A 101 -8.60 21.48 -3.41
C ASN A 101 -7.71 20.25 -3.61
N PHE A 102 -8.01 19.40 -4.60
CA PHE A 102 -7.18 18.26 -4.95
C PHE A 102 -5.76 18.67 -5.34
N LEU A 103 -5.61 19.67 -6.22
CA LEU A 103 -4.29 20.18 -6.60
C LEU A 103 -3.50 20.68 -5.40
N PHE A 104 -4.14 21.47 -4.53
CA PHE A 104 -3.51 21.98 -3.31
C PHE A 104 -3.06 20.85 -2.36
N VAL A 105 -3.91 19.84 -2.16
CA VAL A 105 -3.56 18.68 -1.32
C VAL A 105 -2.42 17.88 -1.91
N VAL A 106 -2.43 17.62 -3.23
CA VAL A 106 -1.36 16.89 -3.91
C VAL A 106 -0.04 17.66 -3.86
N GLU A 107 -0.07 18.97 -4.11
CA GLU A 107 1.12 19.83 -4.03
C GLU A 107 1.73 19.80 -2.63
N LYS A 108 0.90 19.94 -1.59
CA LYS A 108 1.35 19.86 -0.20
C LYS A 108 1.97 18.51 0.13
N LEU A 109 1.32 17.41 -0.25
CA LEU A 109 1.83 16.05 -0.01
C LEU A 109 3.14 15.80 -0.75
N LEU A 110 3.26 16.30 -1.98
CA LEU A 110 4.49 16.22 -2.76
C LEU A 110 5.63 16.98 -2.09
N GLN A 111 5.35 18.20 -1.62
CA GLN A 111 6.34 19.04 -0.94
C GLN A 111 6.80 18.39 0.38
N GLU A 112 5.88 17.85 1.17
CA GLU A 112 6.20 17.10 2.40
C GLU A 112 7.06 15.86 2.11
N ALA A 113 6.71 15.08 1.09
CA ALA A 113 7.48 13.90 0.70
C ALA A 113 8.89 14.27 0.21
N MET A 114 9.01 15.34 -0.57
CA MET A 114 10.28 15.86 -1.07
C MET A 114 11.17 16.33 0.09
N LEU A 115 10.63 17.11 1.02
CA LEU A 115 11.35 17.56 2.22
C LEU A 115 11.79 16.38 3.08
N ALA A 116 10.92 15.39 3.31
CA ALA A 116 11.26 14.19 4.06
C ALA A 116 12.38 13.38 3.40
N HIS A 117 12.37 13.25 2.07
CA HIS A 117 13.43 12.60 1.31
C HIS A 117 14.76 13.31 1.50
N TYR A 118 14.80 14.64 1.30
CA TYR A 118 16.04 15.40 1.45
C TYR A 118 16.54 15.44 2.89
N GLN A 119 15.64 15.51 3.88
CA GLN A 119 16.02 15.45 5.29
C GLN A 119 16.63 14.10 5.65
N ARG A 120 16.06 13.00 5.15
CA ARG A 120 16.63 11.65 5.32
C ARG A 120 18.00 11.55 4.66
N SER A 121 18.12 12.02 3.43
CA SER A 121 19.39 12.04 2.69
C SER A 121 20.46 12.88 3.39
N ALA A 122 20.10 14.08 3.86
CA ALA A 122 20.98 14.94 4.64
C ALA A 122 21.42 14.26 5.94
N THR A 123 20.51 13.61 6.66
CA THR A 123 20.84 12.86 7.88
C THR A 123 21.79 11.70 7.58
N LEU A 124 21.61 10.98 6.47
CA LEU A 124 22.53 9.93 6.04
C LEU A 124 23.93 10.48 5.72
N VAL A 125 24.01 11.59 4.97
CA VAL A 125 25.30 12.23 4.68
C VAL A 125 25.98 12.69 5.98
N GLN A 126 25.23 13.34 6.88
CA GLN A 126 25.76 13.82 8.17
C GLN A 126 26.23 12.67 9.06
N THR A 127 25.48 11.57 9.15
CA THR A 127 25.86 10.41 9.96
C THR A 127 27.09 9.70 9.39
N LEU A 128 27.16 9.53 8.06
CA LEU A 128 28.33 9.00 7.38
C LEU A 128 29.57 9.88 7.59
N TYR A 129 29.41 11.20 7.46
CA TYR A 129 30.48 12.16 7.66
C TYR A 129 31.00 12.14 9.10
N ARG A 130 30.11 12.22 10.10
CA ARG A 130 30.48 12.10 11.51
C ARG A 130 31.23 10.80 11.78
N GLY A 131 30.75 9.68 11.24
CA GLY A 131 31.42 8.39 11.39
C GLY A 131 32.79 8.34 10.70
N TRP A 132 32.92 8.90 9.50
CA TRP A 132 34.20 9.03 8.81
C TRP A 132 35.18 9.90 9.60
N TRP A 133 34.73 11.04 10.09
CA TRP A 133 35.54 11.98 10.86
C TRP A 133 36.08 11.32 12.13
N SER A 134 35.24 10.61 12.89
CA SER A 134 35.68 9.85 14.07
C SER A 134 36.69 8.76 13.72
N ARG A 135 36.50 8.01 12.61
CA ARG A 135 37.47 7.00 12.16
C ARG A 135 38.78 7.60 11.68
N LYS A 136 38.78 8.85 11.21
CA LYS A 136 40.00 9.53 10.76
C LYS A 136 40.78 10.13 11.92
N HIS A 137 40.09 10.70 12.91
CA HIS A 137 40.72 11.54 13.93
C HIS A 137 40.73 10.96 15.35
N ILE A 138 39.78 10.07 15.69
CA ILE A 138 39.70 9.46 17.04
C ILE A 138 40.25 8.03 17.01
N PHE A 139 39.84 7.24 16.03
CA PHE A 139 40.25 5.85 15.88
C PHE A 139 41.22 5.72 14.71
N ASP A 140 42.44 6.23 14.86
CA ASP A 140 43.46 6.02 13.85
C ASP A 140 43.77 4.52 13.71
N LEU A 141 43.19 3.90 12.69
CA LEU A 141 43.37 2.49 12.39
C LEU A 141 44.83 2.15 12.10
N THR A 142 45.64 3.13 11.69
CA THR A 142 47.08 2.92 11.50
C THR A 142 47.78 2.74 12.83
N VAL A 143 47.40 3.52 13.85
CA VAL A 143 47.89 3.36 15.23
C VAL A 143 47.39 2.06 15.86
N LEU A 144 46.12 1.69 15.64
CA LEU A 144 45.60 0.42 16.15
C LEU A 144 46.31 -0.78 15.49
N LYS A 145 46.59 -0.70 14.18
CA LYS A 145 47.32 -1.74 13.44
C LYS A 145 48.79 -1.81 13.87
N SER A 146 49.43 -0.67 14.14
CA SER A 146 50.81 -0.66 14.66
C SER A 146 50.86 -1.26 16.07
N LEU A 147 49.91 -0.93 16.94
CA LEU A 147 49.80 -1.50 18.29
C LEU A 147 49.53 -3.00 18.26
N GLN A 148 48.62 -3.47 17.40
CA GLN A 148 48.37 -4.90 17.21
C GLN A 148 49.59 -5.65 16.68
N ASN A 149 50.32 -5.07 15.73
CA ASN A 149 51.55 -5.65 15.21
C ASN A 149 52.65 -5.70 16.28
N THR A 150 52.72 -4.68 17.15
CA THR A 150 53.69 -4.63 18.25
C THR A 150 53.36 -5.72 19.28
N LEU A 151 52.09 -5.84 19.69
CA LEU A 151 51.64 -6.92 20.57
C LEU A 151 51.89 -8.31 19.99
N ALA A 152 51.63 -8.52 18.69
CA ALA A 152 51.90 -9.80 18.04
C ALA A 152 53.40 -10.14 18.03
N LYS A 153 54.26 -9.13 17.79
CA LYS A 153 55.73 -9.30 17.87
C LYS A 153 56.17 -9.64 19.30
N ASP A 154 55.63 -8.95 20.30
CA ASP A 154 55.94 -9.21 21.70
C ASP A 154 55.53 -10.62 22.12
N LEU A 155 54.34 -11.08 21.71
CA LEU A 155 53.86 -12.44 21.95
C LEU A 155 54.77 -13.49 21.31
N ILE A 156 55.17 -13.29 20.05
CA ILE A 156 56.13 -14.18 19.37
C ILE A 156 57.48 -14.16 20.09
N HIS A 157 57.96 -12.99 20.50
CA HIS A 157 59.23 -12.85 21.22
C HIS A 157 59.19 -13.58 22.57
N THR A 158 58.09 -13.50 23.31
CA THR A 158 57.91 -14.27 24.56
C THR A 158 57.90 -15.77 24.30
N LEU A 159 57.20 -16.24 23.26
CA LEU A 159 57.20 -17.64 22.84
C LEU A 159 58.60 -18.13 22.47
N VAL A 160 59.34 -17.35 21.68
CA VAL A 160 60.71 -17.68 21.27
C VAL A 160 61.64 -17.75 22.48
N LYS A 161 61.51 -16.82 23.43
CA LYS A 161 62.30 -16.81 24.67
C LYS A 161 62.03 -18.05 25.53
N ASP A 162 60.77 -18.44 25.67
CA ASP A 162 60.38 -19.63 26.42
C ASP A 162 60.89 -20.91 25.73
N LEU A 163 60.77 -21.00 24.40
CA LEU A 163 61.30 -22.12 23.61
C LEU A 163 62.83 -22.22 23.71
N HIS A 164 63.54 -21.08 23.68
CA HIS A 164 64.98 -21.03 23.83
C HIS A 164 65.43 -21.44 25.24
N SER A 165 64.72 -20.98 26.28
CA SER A 165 64.95 -21.42 27.66
C SER A 165 64.73 -22.93 27.81
N THR A 166 63.66 -23.45 27.21
CA THR A 166 63.31 -24.88 27.26
C THR A 166 64.33 -25.74 26.54
N LYS A 167 64.89 -25.27 25.41
CA LYS A 167 65.96 -25.95 24.68
C LYS A 167 67.27 -26.04 25.48
N ASN A 168 67.57 -25.02 26.29
CA ASN A 168 68.81 -24.96 27.07
C ASN A 168 68.70 -25.72 28.41
N SER A 169 67.48 -25.90 28.93
CA SER A 169 67.21 -26.93 29.94
C SER A 169 67.20 -28.31 29.28
N GLN A 170 67.70 -29.36 29.93
CA GLN A 170 67.73 -30.75 29.40
C GLN A 170 66.32 -31.42 29.35
N LEU A 171 65.27 -30.66 29.03
CA LEU A 171 63.90 -31.15 28.92
C LEU A 171 63.71 -31.80 27.54
N LEU A 172 63.30 -33.07 27.53
CA LEU A 172 63.09 -33.83 26.29
C LEU A 172 61.91 -33.27 25.48
N PRO A 173 62.12 -32.87 24.20
CA PRO A 173 61.03 -32.41 23.33
C PRO A 173 60.00 -33.54 23.12
N GLY A 174 58.75 -33.29 23.49
CA GLY A 174 57.64 -34.25 23.34
C GLY A 174 57.09 -34.83 24.64
N VAL A 175 57.85 -34.81 25.74
CA VAL A 175 57.34 -35.18 27.09
C VAL A 175 56.75 -33.97 27.80
N TYR A 176 57.36 -32.80 27.64
CA TYR A 176 56.84 -31.52 28.09
C TYR A 176 56.28 -30.80 26.87
N THR A 177 54.97 -30.62 26.85
CA THR A 177 54.34 -29.88 25.76
C THR A 177 54.32 -28.40 26.10
N ILE A 178 54.38 -27.54 25.06
CA ILE A 178 54.18 -26.08 25.16
C ILE A 178 52.87 -25.74 25.91
N ARG A 179 51.95 -26.71 25.96
CA ARG A 179 50.65 -26.71 26.63
C ARG A 179 50.72 -26.78 28.16
N ASP A 180 51.81 -27.29 28.75
CA ASP A 180 51.96 -27.45 30.21
C ASP A 180 52.34 -26.14 30.91
N SER A 181 52.96 -25.19 30.18
CA SER A 181 53.19 -23.83 30.68
C SER A 181 51.93 -22.98 30.54
N ARG A 182 51.31 -22.63 31.68
CA ARG A 182 50.12 -21.75 31.72
C ARG A 182 50.34 -20.41 31.03
N ILE A 183 51.57 -19.89 31.04
CA ILE A 183 51.92 -18.61 30.41
C ILE A 183 51.99 -18.76 28.89
N CYS A 184 52.58 -19.84 28.41
CA CYS A 184 52.73 -20.11 26.99
C CYS A 184 51.39 -20.48 26.32
N LEU A 185 50.52 -21.21 27.03
CA LEU A 185 49.16 -21.50 26.57
C LEU A 185 48.34 -20.21 26.42
N LYS A 186 48.38 -19.32 27.44
CA LYS A 186 47.64 -18.05 27.43
C LYS A 186 48.12 -17.12 26.31
N THR A 187 49.42 -17.04 26.07
CA THR A 187 49.98 -16.23 24.98
C THR A 187 49.63 -16.81 23.61
N LEU A 188 49.61 -18.13 23.45
CA LEU A 188 49.16 -18.81 22.23
C LEU A 188 47.67 -18.56 21.95
N GLU A 189 46.80 -18.66 22.97
CA GLU A 189 45.37 -18.35 22.84
C GLU A 189 45.14 -16.89 22.43
N GLN A 190 45.88 -15.95 23.02
CA GLN A 190 45.84 -14.53 22.65
C GLN A 190 46.33 -14.28 21.22
N LEU A 191 47.39 -14.99 20.79
CA LEU A 191 47.90 -14.94 19.43
C LEU A 191 46.85 -15.49 18.43
N MET A 192 46.18 -16.59 18.76
CA MET A 192 45.11 -17.15 17.94
C MET A 192 43.90 -16.23 17.83
N ALA A 193 43.48 -15.60 18.93
CA ALA A 193 42.38 -14.63 18.94
C ALA A 193 42.69 -13.41 18.07
N THR A 194 43.92 -12.89 18.16
CA THR A 194 44.36 -11.75 17.34
C THR A 194 44.44 -12.09 15.85
N PHE A 195 44.92 -13.28 15.48
CA PHE A 195 44.89 -13.74 14.08
C PHE A 195 43.47 -14.01 13.57
N GLY A 196 42.60 -14.59 14.40
CA GLY A 196 41.19 -14.79 14.07
C GLY A 196 40.48 -13.46 13.76
N TYR A 197 40.68 -12.45 14.61
CA TYR A 197 40.11 -11.12 14.38
C TYR A 197 40.60 -10.48 13.07
N ARG A 198 41.90 -10.59 12.77
CA ARG A 198 42.47 -10.08 11.50
C ARG A 198 41.89 -10.80 10.29
N TYR A 199 41.68 -12.10 10.37
CA TYR A 199 41.06 -12.89 9.31
C TYR A 199 39.63 -12.42 9.01
N TYR A 200 38.78 -12.29 10.03
CA TYR A 200 37.39 -11.84 9.82
C TYR A 200 37.31 -10.40 9.33
N ASN A 201 38.16 -9.50 9.83
CA ASN A 201 38.21 -8.13 9.33
C ASN A 201 38.67 -8.07 7.87
N ALA A 202 39.67 -8.88 7.48
CA ALA A 202 40.10 -8.97 6.08
C ALA A 202 38.96 -9.51 5.18
N GLN A 203 38.22 -10.51 5.65
CA GLN A 203 37.06 -11.06 4.95
C GLN A 203 35.94 -10.01 4.79
N ALA A 204 35.62 -9.26 5.84
CA ALA A 204 34.63 -8.20 5.79
C ALA A 204 35.04 -7.08 4.81
N CYS A 205 36.32 -6.68 4.82
CA CYS A 205 36.86 -5.71 3.88
C CYS A 205 36.81 -6.23 2.44
N TYR A 206 37.12 -7.51 2.21
CA TYR A 206 37.01 -8.13 0.89
C TYR A 206 35.57 -8.15 0.37
N ILE A 207 34.60 -8.55 1.21
CA ILE A 207 33.17 -8.53 0.86
C ILE A 207 32.73 -7.11 0.52
N MET A 208 33.12 -6.11 1.32
CA MET A 208 32.79 -4.71 1.08
C MET A 208 33.40 -4.19 -0.22
N ASN A 209 34.66 -4.53 -0.51
CA ASN A 209 35.30 -4.14 -1.78
C ASN A 209 34.64 -4.82 -2.98
N LYS A 210 34.24 -6.09 -2.84
CA LYS A 210 33.50 -6.82 -3.88
C LYS A 210 32.16 -6.14 -4.16
N THR A 211 31.39 -5.78 -3.13
CA THR A 211 30.10 -5.08 -3.31
C THR A 211 30.27 -3.67 -3.87
N LEU A 212 31.31 -2.94 -3.46
CA LEU A 212 31.63 -1.64 -4.06
C LEU A 212 32.01 -1.77 -5.54
N SER A 213 32.78 -2.80 -5.90
CA SER A 213 33.14 -3.08 -7.29
C SER A 213 31.92 -3.43 -8.14
N THR A 214 31.00 -4.26 -7.64
CA THR A 214 29.78 -4.61 -8.37
C THR A 214 28.88 -3.38 -8.55
N VAL A 215 28.73 -2.54 -7.52
CA VAL A 215 27.97 -1.27 -7.63
C VAL A 215 28.63 -0.32 -8.62
N ALA A 216 29.96 -0.19 -8.61
CA ALA A 216 30.69 0.65 -9.56
C ALA A 216 30.50 0.16 -11.00
N GLN A 217 30.53 -1.16 -11.22
CA GLN A 217 30.26 -1.76 -12.51
C GLN A 217 28.81 -1.51 -12.96
N ALA A 218 27.83 -1.70 -12.07
CA ALA A 218 26.42 -1.41 -12.34
C ALA A 218 26.17 0.07 -12.69
N ARG A 219 26.90 1.00 -12.07
CA ARG A 219 26.84 2.42 -12.41
C ARG A 219 27.42 2.71 -13.80
N LYS A 220 28.51 2.03 -14.17
CA LYS A 220 29.09 2.14 -15.52
C LYS A 220 28.13 1.59 -16.58
N THR A 221 27.53 0.43 -16.34
CA THR A 221 26.55 -0.17 -17.26
C THR A 221 25.30 0.71 -17.40
N PHE A 222 24.82 1.29 -16.30
CA PHE A 222 23.71 2.26 -16.33
C PHE A 222 24.05 3.50 -17.16
N LYS A 223 25.26 4.04 -17.01
CA LYS A 223 25.70 5.21 -17.80
C LYS A 223 25.85 4.88 -19.29
N SER A 224 26.32 3.69 -19.65
CA SER A 224 26.39 3.24 -21.05
C SER A 224 25.03 2.88 -21.66
N ALA A 225 24.01 2.70 -20.83
CA ALA A 225 22.65 2.32 -21.22
C ALA A 225 21.76 3.53 -21.59
N GLU A 226 22.35 4.71 -21.84
CA GLU A 226 21.66 5.97 -22.16
C GLU A 226 20.64 5.83 -23.31
N MET A 227 20.91 4.95 -24.28
CA MET A 227 20.04 4.71 -25.44
C MET A 227 19.30 3.35 -25.40
N LEU A 228 19.74 2.41 -24.56
CA LEU A 228 19.14 1.08 -24.45
C LEU A 228 19.37 0.54 -23.03
N THR A 229 18.30 0.35 -22.26
CA THR A 229 18.36 -0.26 -20.93
C THR A 229 18.51 -1.78 -21.05
N ASP A 230 19.64 -2.33 -20.59
CA ASP A 230 19.79 -3.79 -20.40
C ASP A 230 18.90 -4.20 -19.23
N ILE A 231 17.77 -4.86 -19.52
CA ILE A 231 16.79 -5.26 -18.52
C ILE A 231 17.35 -6.51 -17.82
N PRO A 232 17.55 -6.49 -16.47
CA PRO A 232 18.21 -7.57 -15.74
C PRO A 232 17.43 -8.90 -15.73
N TYR A 233 16.16 -8.86 -16.12
CA TYR A 233 15.33 -10.03 -16.32
C TYR A 233 14.92 -10.06 -17.79
N ALA A 234 15.34 -11.09 -18.53
CA ALA A 234 14.72 -11.37 -19.81
C ALA A 234 13.23 -11.62 -19.55
N GLY A 235 12.36 -10.88 -20.22
CA GLY A 235 10.93 -11.15 -20.18
C GLY A 235 10.63 -12.58 -20.65
N PHE A 236 9.42 -13.07 -20.37
CA PHE A 236 8.95 -14.35 -20.85
C PHE A 236 9.21 -14.50 -22.37
N ASN A 237 10.04 -15.48 -22.73
CA ASN A 237 10.48 -15.71 -24.11
C ASN A 237 9.46 -16.61 -24.85
N ASP A 238 8.18 -16.26 -24.77
CA ASP A 238 7.07 -17.09 -25.26
C ASP A 238 7.11 -17.33 -26.78
N ARG A 239 7.91 -16.53 -27.51
CA ARG A 239 8.04 -16.58 -28.96
C ARG A 239 9.46 -16.84 -29.47
N GLY A 240 10.41 -17.13 -28.57
CA GLY A 240 11.77 -17.57 -28.95
C GLY A 240 12.65 -16.53 -29.66
N PHE A 241 12.29 -15.24 -29.67
CA PHE A 241 13.05 -14.20 -30.37
C PHE A 241 14.28 -13.69 -29.58
N CYS A 242 14.40 -14.02 -28.30
CA CYS A 242 15.54 -13.60 -27.47
C CYS A 242 16.68 -14.63 -27.55
N VAL A 243 17.89 -14.17 -27.87
CA VAL A 243 19.13 -14.97 -27.82
C VAL A 243 19.46 -15.29 -26.36
N ASN A 244 19.66 -16.57 -26.04
CA ASN A 244 20.15 -17.00 -24.73
C ASN A 244 21.54 -16.40 -24.47
N LYS A 245 21.64 -15.35 -23.66
CA LYS A 245 22.93 -14.88 -23.12
C LYS A 245 23.50 -16.02 -22.27
N GLN A 246 24.62 -16.60 -22.69
CA GLN A 246 25.44 -17.42 -21.80
C GLN A 246 25.86 -16.52 -20.63
N PHE A 247 25.42 -16.85 -19.42
CA PHE A 247 25.88 -16.16 -18.22
C PHE A 247 27.40 -16.17 -18.21
N SER A 248 28.01 -14.97 -18.21
CA SER A 248 29.45 -14.82 -18.11
C SER A 248 29.87 -15.29 -16.71
N ASN A 249 30.20 -16.57 -16.59
CA ASN A 249 30.87 -17.10 -15.40
C ASN A 249 32.24 -16.44 -15.34
N THR A 250 32.34 -15.38 -14.55
CA THR A 250 33.62 -14.75 -14.21
C THR A 250 34.37 -15.76 -13.34
N SER A 251 35.22 -16.58 -13.95
CA SER A 251 36.13 -17.45 -13.22
C SER A 251 37.14 -16.57 -12.49
N LEU A 252 37.04 -16.56 -11.16
CA LEU A 252 38.06 -15.96 -10.30
C LEU A 252 39.29 -16.87 -10.30
N ASN A 253 40.45 -16.28 -10.57
CA ASN A 253 41.75 -16.94 -10.52
C ASN A 253 42.01 -17.50 -9.11
N THR A 254 42.36 -18.78 -9.04
CA THR A 254 42.30 -19.67 -7.87
C THR A 254 43.46 -19.56 -6.88
N ARG A 255 44.36 -18.58 -7.01
CA ARG A 255 45.62 -18.57 -6.22
C ARG A 255 45.51 -18.04 -4.79
N ASP A 256 44.52 -17.21 -4.48
CA ASP A 256 44.31 -16.75 -3.09
C ASP A 256 43.47 -17.74 -2.27
N THR A 257 42.68 -18.59 -2.94
CA THR A 257 41.75 -19.54 -2.32
C THR A 257 42.43 -20.48 -1.34
N ASP A 258 43.65 -20.93 -1.65
CA ASP A 258 44.34 -21.98 -0.89
C ASP A 258 44.75 -21.52 0.52
N HIS A 259 45.17 -20.25 0.67
CA HIS A 259 45.49 -19.68 2.00
C HIS A 259 44.24 -19.41 2.83
N PHE A 260 43.16 -18.94 2.19
CA PHE A 260 41.88 -18.74 2.87
C PHE A 260 41.23 -20.07 3.27
N GLU A 261 41.37 -21.10 2.45
CA GLU A 261 40.81 -22.44 2.70
C GLU A 261 41.56 -23.18 3.81
N LEU A 262 42.88 -23.02 3.91
CA LEU A 262 43.69 -23.53 5.01
C LEU A 262 43.33 -22.88 6.36
N ILE A 263 43.16 -21.56 6.39
CA ILE A 263 42.74 -20.85 7.62
C ILE A 263 41.29 -21.22 7.97
N ARG A 264 40.42 -21.37 6.97
CA ARG A 264 39.02 -21.79 7.16
C ARG A 264 38.90 -23.21 7.70
N THR A 265 39.70 -24.16 7.20
CA THR A 265 39.74 -25.54 7.74
C THR A 265 40.27 -25.57 9.17
N PHE A 266 41.29 -24.78 9.48
CA PHE A 266 41.84 -24.67 10.84
C PHE A 266 40.84 -24.04 11.84
N LEU A 267 40.15 -22.95 11.46
CA LEU A 267 39.12 -22.30 12.28
C LEU A 267 37.82 -23.13 12.38
N ALA A 268 37.46 -23.87 11.34
CA ALA A 268 36.32 -24.79 11.35
C ALA A 268 36.55 -25.98 12.30
N GLY A 269 37.80 -26.44 12.44
CA GLY A 269 38.18 -27.44 13.44
C GLY A 269 37.91 -26.99 14.88
N TYR A 270 38.09 -25.69 15.17
CA TYR A 270 37.81 -25.10 16.49
C TYR A 270 36.30 -24.89 16.74
N ARG A 271 35.54 -24.47 15.72
CA ARG A 271 34.09 -24.21 15.81
C ARG A 271 33.22 -25.44 16.09
N ARG A 272 33.71 -26.65 15.81
CA ARG A 272 33.00 -27.89 16.19
C ARG A 272 32.80 -28.02 17.71
N MET A 273 33.54 -27.26 18.52
CA MET A 273 33.40 -27.25 19.99
C MET A 273 32.35 -26.26 20.52
N ASP A 274 31.94 -25.24 19.74
CA ASP A 274 31.11 -24.09 20.20
C ASP A 274 29.65 -24.10 19.69
N MET A 275 29.13 -25.26 19.27
CA MET A 275 27.77 -25.43 18.71
C MET A 275 26.61 -24.94 19.63
N SER A 276 26.88 -24.74 20.92
CA SER A 276 25.86 -24.36 21.91
C SER A 276 25.43 -22.88 21.83
N ILE A 277 26.30 -22.00 21.32
CA ILE A 277 26.02 -20.54 21.27
C ILE A 277 25.22 -20.20 20.01
N THR A 278 25.56 -20.79 18.87
CA THR A 278 24.85 -20.62 17.60
C THR A 278 23.40 -21.10 17.67
N ALA A 279 23.16 -22.26 18.29
CA ALA A 279 21.81 -22.80 18.48
C ALA A 279 20.91 -21.86 19.32
N LYS A 280 21.46 -21.19 20.32
CA LYS A 280 20.71 -20.21 21.14
C LYS A 280 20.30 -18.97 20.35
N ILE A 281 21.14 -18.52 19.41
CA ILE A 281 20.84 -17.37 18.55
C ILE A 281 19.71 -17.71 17.58
N GLU A 282 19.73 -18.90 16.98
CA GLU A 282 18.69 -19.38 16.07
C GLU A 282 17.35 -19.56 16.79
N GLN A 283 17.33 -20.16 17.99
CA GLN A 283 16.12 -20.28 18.82
C GLN A 283 15.51 -18.91 19.14
N LYS A 284 16.34 -17.92 19.44
CA LYS A 284 15.86 -16.56 19.72
C LYS A 284 15.23 -15.91 18.49
N ALA A 285 15.76 -16.15 17.29
CA ALA A 285 15.19 -15.66 16.04
C ALA A 285 13.82 -16.31 15.73
N ILE A 286 13.68 -17.62 16.01
CA ILE A 286 12.41 -18.34 15.83
C ILE A 286 11.32 -17.79 16.76
N ASN A 287 11.64 -17.57 18.05
CA ASN A 287 10.69 -17.03 19.02
C ASN A 287 10.21 -15.61 18.63
N ILE A 288 11.11 -14.76 18.13
CA ILE A 288 10.75 -13.41 17.65
C ILE A 288 9.79 -13.48 16.46
N ALA A 289 10.02 -14.42 15.53
CA ALA A 289 9.14 -14.62 14.38
C ALA A 289 7.74 -15.09 14.78
N GLU A 290 7.64 -15.97 15.79
CA GLU A 290 6.38 -16.46 16.33
C GLU A 290 5.59 -15.36 17.06
N GLU A 291 6.27 -14.51 17.85
CA GLU A 291 5.64 -13.38 18.53
C GLU A 291 5.02 -12.39 17.54
N LEU A 292 5.72 -12.09 16.44
CA LEU A 292 5.21 -11.23 15.37
C LEU A 292 3.98 -11.83 14.67
N ARG A 293 3.93 -13.15 14.52
CA ARG A 293 2.77 -13.85 13.96
C ARG A 293 1.54 -13.71 14.86
N LEU A 294 1.71 -13.88 16.18
CA LEU A 294 0.64 -13.75 17.17
C LEU A 294 0.07 -12.32 17.21
N ARG A 295 0.92 -11.28 17.15
CA ARG A 295 0.45 -9.89 17.09
C ARG A 295 -0.44 -9.62 15.88
N LYS A 296 -0.07 -10.12 14.70
CA LYS A 296 -0.88 -9.96 13.48
C LYS A 296 -2.27 -10.61 13.61
N ILE A 297 -2.39 -11.71 14.35
CA ILE A 297 -3.69 -12.35 14.61
C ILE A 297 -4.54 -11.47 15.52
N GLN A 298 -3.97 -10.98 16.63
CA GLN A 298 -4.68 -10.08 17.56
C GLN A 298 -5.17 -8.80 16.89
N GLU A 299 -4.38 -8.20 16.00
CA GLU A 299 -4.80 -7.01 15.24
C GLU A 299 -6.02 -7.28 14.35
N ARG A 300 -6.10 -8.46 13.71
CA ARG A 300 -7.27 -8.86 12.90
C ARG A 300 -8.50 -9.02 13.78
N ASP A 301 -8.38 -9.65 14.94
CA ASP A 301 -9.51 -9.85 15.86
C ASP A 301 -10.02 -8.52 16.44
N ASN A 302 -9.12 -7.59 16.76
CA ASN A 302 -9.48 -6.25 17.21
C ASN A 302 -10.23 -5.46 16.13
N LYS A 303 -9.82 -5.58 14.86
CA LYS A 303 -10.55 -4.98 13.71
C LYS A 303 -11.95 -5.56 13.58
N LYS A 304 -12.12 -6.88 13.69
CA LYS A 304 -13.43 -7.55 13.66
C LYS A 304 -14.34 -7.04 14.78
N LYS A 305 -13.85 -6.96 16.02
CA LYS A 305 -14.60 -6.41 17.17
C LYS A 305 -15.01 -4.95 16.95
N SER A 306 -14.14 -4.12 16.37
CA SER A 306 -14.45 -2.72 16.06
C SER A 306 -15.56 -2.57 15.01
N PHE A 307 -15.57 -3.45 14.00
CA PHE A 307 -16.58 -3.47 12.95
C PHE A 307 -17.95 -3.86 13.51
N VAL A 308 -17.98 -4.91 14.33
CA VAL A 308 -19.21 -5.37 15.00
C VAL A 308 -19.80 -4.26 15.91
N LYS A 309 -18.96 -3.59 16.69
CA LYS A 309 -19.38 -2.46 17.54
C LYS A 309 -19.98 -1.30 16.72
N ARG A 310 -19.45 -1.06 15.52
CA ARG A 310 -19.97 -0.03 14.60
C ARG A 310 -21.35 -0.39 14.08
N ILE A 311 -21.56 -1.63 13.64
CA ILE A 311 -22.88 -2.10 13.20
C ILE A 311 -23.92 -1.94 14.30
N PHE A 312 -23.58 -2.33 15.54
CA PHE A 312 -24.47 -2.21 16.69
C PHE A 312 -24.90 -0.76 16.94
N LEU A 313 -23.98 0.19 16.83
CA LEU A 313 -24.27 1.62 16.97
C LEU A 313 -25.14 2.14 15.82
N ASP A 314 -24.89 1.70 14.59
CA ASP A 314 -25.65 2.11 13.42
C ASP A 314 -27.10 1.60 13.49
N MET A 315 -27.31 0.33 13.88
CA MET A 315 -28.65 -0.26 14.06
C MET A 315 -29.46 0.46 15.14
N ARG A 316 -28.84 0.86 16.25
CA ARG A 316 -29.50 1.61 17.33
C ARG A 316 -29.99 2.99 16.86
N ASN A 317 -29.40 3.54 15.80
CA ASN A 317 -29.74 4.85 15.28
C ASN A 317 -30.77 4.80 14.14
N TRP A 318 -31.32 3.64 13.81
CA TRP A 318 -32.40 3.52 12.82
C TRP A 318 -33.72 4.01 13.41
N HIS A 319 -34.28 5.06 12.83
CA HIS A 319 -35.55 5.67 13.26
C HIS A 319 -36.43 5.89 12.04
N HIS A 320 -37.75 5.81 12.23
CA HIS A 320 -38.74 6.23 11.25
C HIS A 320 -38.64 7.76 11.01
N PRO A 321 -39.18 8.28 9.89
CA PRO A 321 -39.26 9.72 9.64
C PRO A 321 -39.97 10.49 10.77
N ASP A 322 -40.83 9.81 11.53
CA ASP A 322 -41.60 10.35 12.65
C ASP A 322 -40.81 10.36 13.99
N GLY A 323 -39.58 9.84 14.00
CA GLY A 323 -38.67 9.88 15.14
C GLY A 323 -38.74 8.67 16.08
N GLU A 324 -39.63 7.69 15.82
CA GLU A 324 -39.69 6.46 16.61
C GLU A 324 -38.59 5.46 16.19
N PRO A 325 -37.91 4.82 17.17
CA PRO A 325 -36.84 3.86 16.88
C PRO A 325 -37.40 2.64 16.14
N PHE A 326 -36.72 2.27 15.05
CA PHE A 326 -37.13 1.16 14.18
C PHE A 326 -37.03 -0.21 14.89
N LEU A 327 -36.02 -0.36 15.75
CA LEU A 327 -35.78 -1.56 16.52
C LEU A 327 -36.13 -1.32 18.00
N PRO A 328 -36.95 -2.19 18.61
CA PRO A 328 -37.23 -2.11 20.04
C PRO A 328 -35.96 -2.12 20.90
N SER A 329 -35.89 -1.24 21.89
CA SER A 329 -34.73 -1.06 22.77
C SER A 329 -34.33 -2.31 23.58
N HIS A 330 -35.25 -3.28 23.69
CA HIS A 330 -35.02 -4.53 24.42
C HIS A 330 -34.15 -5.53 23.65
N ILE A 331 -34.07 -5.43 22.32
CA ILE A 331 -33.25 -6.31 21.47
C ILE A 331 -31.75 -6.10 21.77
N PHE A 332 -31.36 -4.85 22.05
CA PHE A 332 -29.99 -4.46 22.35
C PHE A 332 -29.51 -4.82 23.77
N LYS A 333 -30.34 -5.46 24.61
CA LYS A 333 -29.96 -5.91 25.96
C LYS A 333 -29.32 -7.30 25.99
N LYS A 334 -29.50 -8.12 24.93
CA LYS A 334 -28.88 -9.45 24.83
C LYS A 334 -27.39 -9.32 24.49
N SER A 335 -26.52 -10.15 25.07
CA SER A 335 -25.06 -10.11 24.81
C SER A 335 -24.66 -10.72 23.46
N ASP A 336 -25.50 -11.61 22.94
CA ASP A 336 -25.16 -12.44 21.80
C ASP A 336 -25.56 -11.78 20.48
N MET A 337 -24.57 -11.47 19.66
CA MET A 337 -24.75 -10.76 18.38
C MET A 337 -25.62 -11.53 17.39
N VAL A 338 -25.54 -12.86 17.36
CA VAL A 338 -26.36 -13.69 16.46
C VAL A 338 -27.83 -13.51 16.80
N ALA A 339 -28.17 -13.62 18.09
CA ALA A 339 -29.52 -13.38 18.56
C ALA A 339 -30.01 -11.95 18.27
N ILE A 340 -29.15 -10.92 18.39
CA ILE A 340 -29.53 -9.54 18.03
C ILE A 340 -29.86 -9.42 16.54
N LEU A 341 -29.06 -10.03 15.67
CA LEU A 341 -29.25 -9.98 14.22
C LEU A 341 -30.50 -10.75 13.78
N ASP A 342 -30.77 -11.91 14.39
CA ASP A 342 -31.99 -12.70 14.10
C ASP A 342 -33.26 -11.93 14.52
N ASN A 343 -33.27 -11.35 15.73
CA ASN A 343 -34.41 -10.52 16.18
C ASN A 343 -34.58 -9.25 15.33
N ALA A 344 -33.47 -8.66 14.84
CA ALA A 344 -33.54 -7.51 13.94
C ALA A 344 -34.06 -7.90 12.56
N LYS A 345 -33.71 -9.08 12.06
CA LYS A 345 -34.25 -9.65 10.82
C LYS A 345 -35.75 -9.89 10.93
N GLU A 346 -36.20 -10.52 12.01
CA GLU A 346 -37.64 -10.75 12.26
C GLU A 346 -38.43 -9.44 12.32
N ALA A 347 -37.89 -8.40 12.98
CA ALA A 347 -38.52 -7.08 13.04
C ALA A 347 -38.58 -6.39 11.66
N LEU A 348 -37.54 -6.55 10.82
CA LEU A 348 -37.53 -6.04 9.46
C LEU A 348 -38.51 -6.79 8.54
N GLU A 349 -38.63 -8.10 8.70
CA GLU A 349 -39.56 -8.93 7.94
C GLU A 349 -41.02 -8.67 8.31
N PHE A 350 -41.29 -8.31 9.57
CA PHE A 350 -42.62 -7.90 10.02
C PHE A 350 -43.09 -6.58 9.38
N GLU A 351 -42.20 -5.59 9.25
CA GLU A 351 -42.53 -4.26 8.71
C GLU A 351 -42.49 -4.17 7.18
N PHE A 352 -41.52 -4.85 6.53
CA PHE A 352 -41.29 -4.71 5.08
C PHE A 352 -41.63 -5.96 4.26
N GLY A 353 -42.06 -7.05 4.89
CA GLY A 353 -42.30 -8.34 4.23
C GLY A 353 -41.03 -9.20 4.09
N GLN A 354 -41.13 -10.35 3.42
CA GLN A 354 -39.99 -11.26 3.23
C GLN A 354 -38.84 -10.56 2.52
N LEU A 355 -37.70 -10.48 3.20
CA LEU A 355 -36.45 -9.98 2.63
C LEU A 355 -35.97 -10.95 1.53
N GLU A 356 -35.52 -10.42 0.40
CA GLU A 356 -34.89 -11.24 -0.64
C GLU A 356 -33.72 -12.05 -0.06
N PRO A 357 -33.49 -13.28 -0.54
CA PRO A 357 -32.40 -14.11 -0.05
C PRO A 357 -31.06 -13.39 -0.22
N CYS A 358 -30.21 -13.45 0.81
CA CYS A 358 -28.93 -12.77 0.76
C CYS A 358 -28.08 -13.33 -0.40
N VAL A 359 -27.55 -12.44 -1.24
CA VAL A 359 -26.48 -12.78 -2.19
C VAL A 359 -25.16 -12.82 -1.41
N CYS A 360 -25.07 -13.77 -0.49
CA CYS A 360 -23.85 -14.07 0.24
C CYS A 360 -23.00 -15.00 -0.65
N PRO A 361 -21.69 -14.76 -0.85
CA PRO A 361 -20.84 -15.71 -1.57
C PRO A 361 -20.91 -17.06 -0.87
N THR A 362 -21.17 -18.13 -1.64
CA THR A 362 -21.24 -19.50 -1.11
C THR A 362 -19.88 -19.91 -0.56
N SER A 363 -19.84 -20.97 0.25
CA SER A 363 -18.57 -21.54 0.75
C SER A 363 -17.60 -21.86 -0.40
N GLU A 364 -18.13 -22.23 -1.56
CA GLU A 364 -17.37 -22.51 -2.79
C GLU A 364 -16.70 -21.24 -3.36
N ASP A 365 -17.39 -20.10 -3.36
CA ASP A 365 -16.84 -18.81 -3.81
C ASP A 365 -15.72 -18.31 -2.87
N LEU A 366 -15.85 -18.56 -1.57
CA LEU A 366 -14.85 -18.18 -0.58
C LEU A 366 -13.59 -19.06 -0.68
N ASP A 367 -13.73 -20.34 -0.98
CA ASP A 367 -12.62 -21.25 -1.24
C ASP A 367 -11.85 -20.86 -2.53
N TYR A 368 -12.57 -20.41 -3.56
CA TYR A 368 -11.97 -19.91 -4.80
C TYR A 368 -11.15 -18.62 -4.58
N LEU A 369 -11.59 -17.73 -3.68
CA LEU A 369 -10.87 -16.50 -3.34
C LEU A 369 -9.66 -16.74 -2.41
N ALA A 370 -9.66 -17.82 -1.64
CA ALA A 370 -8.55 -18.19 -0.76
C ALA A 370 -7.39 -18.86 -1.52
N ASN A 371 -7.71 -19.59 -2.59
CA ASN A 371 -6.74 -20.27 -3.46
C ASN A 371 -7.02 -19.94 -4.94
N PRO A 372 -6.62 -18.74 -5.42
CA PRO A 372 -6.64 -18.47 -6.85
C PRO A 372 -5.61 -19.37 -7.53
N GLN A 373 -6.06 -20.22 -8.47
CA GLN A 373 -5.18 -21.04 -9.31
C GLN A 373 -4.23 -20.19 -10.15
#